data_AF-A0A4Z1AD28-F1
#
_entry.id   AF-A0A4Z1AD28-F1
#
_cell.length_a   1.000
_cell.length_b   1.000
_cell.length_c   1.000
_cell.angle_alpha   90.00
_cell.angle_beta   90.00
_cell.angle_gamma   90.00
#
_symmetry.space_group_name_H-M   'P 1'
#
loop_
_entity.id
_entity.type
_entity.pdbx_description
1 polymer ?
#
loop_
_entity_poly.entity_id
_entity_poly.type
_entity_poly.pdbx_seq_one_letter_code
_entity_poly.pdbx_strand_id
1 'polypeptide(L)'
;MKVTVAHLYKKLEEVDRDVVELKKLTDRLASDREYSPILKETFLSEMSKLEDQKSEILKLNVSRSEPLPKKSAIVSEKPVQTPPSVSEPKKPEKPVRKY
;
A
#
# COMPACT_ATOMS: atom_id res chain seq x y z
N MET A 1 2.83 -17.78 3.73
CA MET A 1 2.45 -17.24 5.05
C MET A 1 0.98 -17.53 5.31
N LYS A 2 0.63 -18.06 6.49
CA LYS A 2 -0.77 -18.23 6.90
C LYS A 2 -1.23 -16.94 7.58
N VAL A 3 -2.14 -16.20 6.96
CA VAL A 3 -2.76 -15.03 7.60
C VAL A 3 -3.68 -15.54 8.70
N THR A 4 -3.49 -15.09 9.94
CA THR A 4 -4.41 -15.44 11.04
C THR A 4 -5.51 -14.39 11.14
N VAL A 5 -6.66 -14.79 11.68
CA VAL A 5 -7.82 -13.91 11.90
C VAL A 5 -7.44 -12.64 12.67
N ALA A 6 -6.55 -12.75 13.66
CA ALA A 6 -6.03 -11.59 14.40
C ALA A 6 -5.30 -10.57 13.50
N HIS A 7 -4.57 -11.03 12.48
CA HIS A 7 -3.93 -10.12 11.53
C HIS A 7 -4.96 -9.39 10.65
N LEU A 8 -6.09 -10.03 10.33
CA LEU A 8 -7.17 -9.39 9.57
C LEU A 8 -7.84 -8.29 10.40
N TYR A 9 -8.11 -8.55 11.69
CA TYR A 9 -8.65 -7.53 12.59
C TYR A 9 -7.69 -6.37 12.81
N LYS A 10 -6.41 -6.66 13.03
CA LYS A 10 -5.39 -5.61 13.14
C LYS A 10 -5.35 -4.75 11.87
N LYS A 11 -5.42 -5.37 10.70
CA LYS A 11 -5.45 -4.66 9.42
C LYS A 11 -6.73 -3.84 9.23
N LEU A 12 -7.86 -4.34 9.72
CA LEU A 12 -9.12 -3.60 9.71
C LEU A 12 -9.05 -2.33 10.58
N GLU A 13 -8.47 -2.44 11.78
CA GLU A 13 -8.24 -1.29 12.67
C GLU A 13 -7.26 -0.27 12.09
N GLU A 14 -6.22 -0.72 11.37
CA GLU A 14 -5.32 0.15 10.63
C GLU A 14 -6.07 0.92 9.54
N VAL A 15 -6.85 0.23 8.71
CA VAL A 15 -7.67 0.85 7.66
C VAL A 15 -8.65 1.88 8.22
N ASP A 16 -9.34 1.56 9.32
CA ASP A 16 -10.29 2.49 9.95
C ASP A 16 -9.60 3.75 10.51
N ARG A 17 -8.37 3.62 11.04
CA ARG A 17 -7.58 4.79 11.47
C ARG A 17 -7.15 5.65 10.29
N ASP A 18 -6.64 5.02 9.23
CA ASP A 18 -6.14 5.72 8.05
C ASP A 18 -7.25 6.54 7.38
N VAL A 19 -8.47 5.98 7.25
CA VAL A 19 -9.64 6.70 6.73
C VAL A 19 -9.95 7.96 7.54
N VAL A 20 -9.90 7.87 8.87
CA VAL A 20 -10.16 9.02 9.76
C VAL A 20 -9.07 10.07 9.62
N GLU A 21 -7.81 9.67 9.52
CA GLU A 21 -6.68 10.58 9.34
C GLU A 21 -6.71 11.29 7.98
N LEU A 22 -6.96 10.55 6.89
CA LEU A 22 -7.16 11.10 5.55
C LEU A 22 -8.32 12.11 5.51
N LYS A 23 -9.42 11.83 6.20
CA LYS A 23 -10.54 12.77 6.32
C LYS A 23 -10.11 14.08 7.00
N LYS A 24 -9.39 13.99 8.12
CA LYS A 24 -8.86 15.18 8.83
C LYS A 24 -7.91 16.00 7.95
N LEU A 25 -7.06 15.34 7.17
CA LEU A 25 -6.16 16.02 6.23
C LEU A 25 -6.94 16.72 5.12
N THR A 26 -7.97 16.07 4.60
CA THR A 26 -8.86 16.62 3.58
C THR A 26 -9.62 17.84 4.08
N ASP A 27 -10.15 17.80 5.30
CA ASP A 27 -10.91 18.90 5.90
C ASP A 27 -10.04 20.13 6.21
N ARG A 28 -8.75 19.91 6.51
CA ARG A 28 -7.79 20.99 6.80
C ARG A 28 -7.13 21.56 5.55
N LEU A 29 -7.45 21.04 4.36
CA LEU A 29 -6.81 21.45 3.12
C LEU A 29 -7.35 22.81 2.65
N ALA A 30 -6.49 23.82 2.61
CA ALA A 30 -6.85 25.16 2.18
C ALA A 30 -7.23 25.17 0.69
N SER A 31 -8.47 25.56 0.35
CA SER A 31 -9.00 25.46 -1.02
C SER A 31 -8.48 26.53 -2.00
N ASP A 32 -7.79 27.54 -1.49
CA ASP A 32 -7.22 28.67 -2.25
C ASP A 32 -5.96 28.27 -3.07
N ARG A 33 -5.25 27.22 -2.64
CA ARG A 33 -4.00 26.81 -3.29
C ARG A 33 -4.25 26.00 -4.56
N GLU A 34 -3.45 26.25 -5.58
CA GLU A 34 -3.55 25.67 -6.93
C GLU A 34 -3.55 24.12 -6.95
N TYR A 35 -2.80 23.48 -6.05
CA TYR A 35 -2.73 22.01 -5.95
C TYR A 35 -3.80 21.38 -5.05
N SER A 36 -4.55 22.17 -4.29
CA SER A 36 -5.53 21.65 -3.34
C SER A 36 -6.68 20.88 -3.98
N PRO A 37 -7.20 21.23 -5.18
CA PRO A 37 -8.22 20.43 -5.85
C PRO A 37 -7.74 19.01 -6.17
N ILE A 38 -6.54 18.89 -6.75
CA ILE A 38 -5.93 17.60 -7.11
C ILE A 38 -5.66 16.80 -5.84
N LEU A 39 -5.10 17.42 -4.81
CA LEU A 39 -4.78 16.73 -3.57
C LEU A 39 -6.06 16.22 -2.86
N LYS A 40 -7.13 17.01 -2.88
CA LYS A 40 -8.45 16.61 -2.38
C LYS A 40 -8.99 15.39 -3.13
N GLU A 41 -8.92 15.40 -4.45
CA GLU A 41 -9.33 14.26 -5.28
C GLU A 41 -8.51 13.00 -4.97
N THR A 42 -7.19 13.13 -4.80
CA THR A 42 -6.33 12.00 -4.44
C THR A 42 -6.66 11.44 -3.05
N PHE A 43 -6.94 12.28 -2.07
CA PHE A 43 -7.34 11.83 -0.73
C PHE A 43 -8.71 11.14 -0.75
N LEU A 44 -9.68 11.67 -1.49
CA LEU A 44 -10.99 11.03 -1.65
C LEU A 44 -10.85 9.67 -2.35
N SER A 45 -10.02 9.59 -3.38
CA SER A 45 -9.73 8.33 -4.07
C SER A 45 -9.08 7.30 -3.15
N GLU A 46 -8.12 7.73 -2.32
CA GLU A 46 -7.45 6.83 -1.38
C GLU A 46 -8.39 6.38 -0.26
N MET A 47 -9.26 7.27 0.25
CA MET A 47 -10.32 6.90 1.19
C MET A 47 -11.25 5.83 0.59
N SER A 48 -11.67 5.99 -0.67
CA SER A 48 -12.49 4.98 -1.36
C SER A 48 -11.79 3.64 -1.47
N LYS A 49 -10.49 3.62 -1.79
CA LYS A 49 -9.72 2.36 -1.86
C LYS A 49 -9.63 1.67 -0.49
N LEU A 50 -9.48 2.44 0.58
CA LEU A 50 -9.46 1.90 1.95
C LEU A 50 -10.83 1.29 2.33
N GLU A 51 -11.95 1.90 1.92
CA GLU A 51 -13.30 1.35 2.08
C GLU A 51 -13.50 0.05 1.28
N ASP A 52 -12.95 -0.02 0.07
CA ASP A 52 -12.95 -1.24 -0.75
C ASP A 52 -12.12 -2.35 -0.10
N GLN A 53 -10.92 -2.03 0.41
CA GLN A 53 -10.07 -2.97 1.13
C GLN A 53 -10.75 -3.50 2.39
N LYS A 54 -11.43 -2.63 3.16
CA LYS A 54 -12.25 -3.02 4.31
C LYS A 54 -13.34 -4.01 3.90
N SER A 55 -14.04 -3.71 2.81
CA SER A 55 -15.10 -4.57 2.28
C SER A 55 -14.56 -5.92 1.79
N GLU A 56 -13.38 -5.95 1.17
CA GLU A 56 -12.72 -7.18 0.73
C GLU A 56 -12.31 -8.06 1.91
N ILE A 57 -11.71 -7.48 2.96
CA ILE A 57 -11.35 -8.20 4.20
C ILE A 57 -12.59 -8.85 4.83
N LEU A 58 -13.71 -8.13 4.88
CA LEU A 58 -14.96 -8.65 5.45
C LEU A 58 -15.57 -9.75 4.56
N LYS A 59 -15.60 -9.57 3.23
CA LYS A 59 -16.09 -10.56 2.26
C LYS A 59 -15.28 -11.86 2.32
N LEU A 60 -13.95 -11.78 2.44
CA LEU A 60 -13.06 -12.95 2.55
C LEU A 60 -13.37 -13.84 3.77
N ASN A 61 -13.91 -13.28 4.85
CA ASN A 61 -14.31 -14.06 6.02
C ASN A 61 -15.66 -14.76 5.84
N VAL A 62 -16.56 -14.20 5.02
CA VAL A 62 -17.89 -14.79 4.74
C VAL A 62 -17.79 -15.87 3.66
N SER A 63 -16.90 -15.71 2.67
CA SER A 63 -16.80 -16.60 1.51
C SER A 63 -15.91 -17.84 1.68
N ARG A 64 -15.69 -18.35 2.90
CA ARG A 64 -14.78 -19.49 3.10
C ARG A 64 -15.41 -20.83 2.69
N SER A 65 -15.48 -21.06 1.38
CA SER A 65 -15.36 -22.39 0.76
C SER A 65 -15.03 -22.26 -0.74
N GLU A 66 -13.84 -21.77 -1.12
CA GLU A 66 -13.07 -22.35 -2.23
C GLU A 66 -11.72 -21.62 -2.41
N PRO A 67 -10.65 -22.35 -2.80
CA PRO A 67 -9.36 -21.74 -3.12
C PRO A 67 -9.37 -21.21 -4.56
N LEU A 68 -9.33 -19.88 -4.72
CA LEU A 68 -9.16 -19.28 -6.05
C LEU A 68 -7.75 -19.61 -6.61
N PRO A 69 -7.65 -20.21 -7.80
CA PRO A 69 -6.39 -20.56 -8.43
C PRO A 69 -5.70 -19.31 -9.00
N LYS A 70 -4.48 -19.03 -8.55
CA LYS A 70 -3.60 -18.07 -9.22
C LYS A 70 -3.16 -18.67 -10.54
N LYS A 71 -3.84 -18.30 -11.64
CA LYS A 71 -3.36 -18.57 -12.99
C LYS A 71 -2.07 -17.79 -13.23
N SER A 72 -1.02 -18.54 -13.55
CA SER A 72 0.19 -18.08 -14.21
C SER A 72 -0.15 -17.35 -15.51
N ALA A 73 0.46 -16.19 -15.71
CA ALA A 73 0.65 -15.62 -17.04
C ALA A 73 2.12 -15.20 -17.15
N ILE A 74 2.94 -16.16 -17.59
CA ILE A 74 4.22 -15.95 -18.25
C ILE A 74 3.93 -15.96 -19.76
N VAL A 75 4.18 -14.84 -20.45
CA VAL A 75 4.55 -14.71 -21.89
C VAL A 75 5.25 -13.34 -22.02
N SER A 76 6.59 -13.25 -22.05
CA SER A 76 7.52 -13.28 -23.21
C SER A 76 7.33 -12.16 -24.24
N GLU A 77 8.18 -11.11 -24.20
CA GLU A 77 9.33 -10.79 -25.11
C GLU A 77 8.94 -9.77 -26.22
N LYS A 78 9.67 -8.67 -26.53
CA LYS A 78 11.08 -8.50 -26.94
C LYS A 78 11.46 -6.97 -27.05
N PRO A 79 12.67 -6.51 -27.48
CA PRO A 79 13.70 -5.92 -26.59
C PRO A 79 14.38 -4.61 -27.10
N VAL A 80 15.02 -3.81 -26.23
CA VAL A 80 16.25 -3.02 -26.54
C VAL A 80 16.96 -2.78 -25.19
N GLN A 81 17.98 -3.57 -24.83
CA GLN A 81 19.43 -3.21 -24.87
C GLN A 81 19.76 -1.90 -24.13
N THR A 82 20.72 -1.78 -23.20
CA THR A 82 21.67 -2.67 -22.49
C THR A 82 22.29 -1.81 -21.35
N PRO A 83 22.95 -2.42 -20.34
CA PRO A 83 23.26 -1.88 -19.01
C PRO A 83 24.73 -1.37 -18.95
N PRO A 84 25.54 -1.30 -17.86
CA PRO A 84 25.66 -2.15 -16.64
C PRO A 84 25.75 -1.38 -15.28
N SER A 85 25.15 -1.90 -14.20
CA SER A 85 25.81 -2.65 -13.10
C SER A 85 26.45 -1.72 -12.03
N VAL A 86 26.28 -1.90 -10.72
CA VAL A 86 26.84 -2.99 -9.91
C VAL A 86 26.30 -2.87 -8.46
N SER A 87 25.69 -3.96 -7.95
CA SER A 87 25.72 -4.52 -6.57
C SER A 87 25.31 -3.71 -5.30
N GLU A 88 24.27 -4.20 -4.61
CA GLU A 88 24.31 -4.44 -3.15
C GLU A 88 25.32 -5.59 -2.85
N PRO A 89 25.92 -5.79 -1.64
CA PRO A 89 25.25 -5.70 -0.32
C PRO A 89 26.15 -5.40 0.93
N LYS A 90 25.52 -5.43 2.13
CA LYS A 90 26.09 -5.68 3.50
C LYS A 90 26.56 -4.50 4.39
N LYS A 91 25.84 -4.31 5.51
CA LYS A 91 26.33 -3.82 6.83
C LYS A 91 27.44 -4.75 7.39
N PRO A 92 28.24 -4.44 8.45
CA PRO A 92 28.19 -3.37 9.49
C PRO A 92 29.54 -2.60 9.67
N GLU A 93 29.71 -1.55 10.50
CA GLU A 93 30.34 -1.58 11.85
C GLU A 93 30.88 -0.15 12.23
N LYS A 94 31.00 0.16 13.53
CA LYS A 94 31.36 1.45 14.20
C LYS A 94 32.87 1.82 14.06
N PRO A 95 33.45 2.85 14.74
CA PRO A 95 33.05 4.23 15.08
C PRO A 95 34.03 5.31 14.51
N VAL A 96 33.61 6.57 14.54
CA VAL A 96 34.32 7.78 14.06
C VAL A 96 35.62 8.05 14.84
N ARG A 97 36.75 8.24 14.15
CA ARG A 97 37.96 8.90 14.67
C ARG A 97 37.96 10.38 14.28
N LYS A 98 38.13 11.26 15.26
CA LYS A 98 38.42 12.69 15.09
C LYS A 98 39.93 12.89 15.14
N TYR A 99 40.47 13.71 14.25
CA TYR A 99 41.73 14.43 14.45
C TYR A 99 41.39 15.91 14.52
#